data_AF-A0A7S2B8M4-F1
#
_entry.id   AF-A0A7S2B8M4-F1
#
_cell.length_a   1.000
_cell.length_b   1.000
_cell.length_c   1.000
_cell.angle_alpha   90.00
_cell.angle_beta   90.00
_cell.angle_gamma   90.00
#
_symmetry.space_group_name_H-M   'P 1'
#
loop_
_entity.id
_entity.type
_entity.pdbx_description
1 polymer ?
#
loop_
_entity_poly.entity_id
_entity_poly.type
_entity_poly.pdbx_seq_one_letter_code
_entity_poly.pdbx_strand_id
1 'polypeptide(L)'
;GGAGGEMRTLVIFFDEVNTCNSMGLFKEIVCDRQVEGKPLPPNIKIIAACNPYRLRTTKSLYGGEEMAGLVFEHHVAGQSENVGSGIKDPLRNLVYRVHPLPESMIDHIFDFGSLSSETERLYIMAMLKKQLGNYNEEEEEETNNTPGVFAYTYQRMTPFEELVDVFTDLVCAAQECIRDLYGGERSSASLRDVRRCVDIFKWFGEHFHKNKEIYE
;
A
#
# COMPACT_ATOMS: atom_id res chain seq x y z
N GLY A 1 43.91 17.19 -21.16
CA GLY A 1 42.45 17.38 -21.18
C GLY A 1 41.84 16.18 -20.52
N GLY A 2 41.39 16.32 -19.27
CA GLY A 2 40.78 15.22 -18.52
C GLY A 2 39.36 15.00 -19.01
N ALA A 3 39.01 13.75 -19.27
CA ALA A 3 37.67 13.34 -19.68
C ALA A 3 36.64 13.87 -18.67
N GLY A 4 35.80 14.79 -19.10
CA GLY A 4 34.59 15.19 -18.38
C GLY A 4 33.62 14.03 -18.38
N GLY A 5 33.79 13.10 -17.44
CA GLY A 5 32.80 12.06 -17.18
C GLY A 5 31.51 12.73 -16.74
N GLU A 6 30.42 12.49 -17.47
CA GLU A 6 29.09 12.93 -17.09
C GLU A 6 28.79 12.42 -15.67
N MET A 7 28.63 13.35 -14.73
CA MET A 7 28.34 13.01 -13.35
C MET A 7 26.90 12.49 -13.28
N ARG A 8 26.75 11.18 -13.06
CA ARG A 8 25.43 10.54 -12.99
C ARG A 8 24.64 11.06 -11.80
N THR A 9 23.37 11.38 -12.05
CA THR A 9 22.40 11.73 -11.02
C THR A 9 22.00 10.49 -10.23
N LEU A 10 22.13 10.55 -8.91
CA LEU A 10 21.62 9.56 -7.98
C LEU A 10 20.33 10.10 -7.35
N VAL A 11 19.22 9.38 -7.56
CA VAL A 11 17.96 9.68 -6.89
C VAL A 11 17.81 8.77 -5.68
N ILE A 12 17.60 9.37 -4.51
CA ILE A 12 17.30 8.65 -3.27
C ILE A 12 15.83 8.90 -2.95
N PHE A 13 15.05 7.81 -2.90
CA PHE A 13 13.64 7.85 -2.54
C PHE A 13 13.46 7.35 -1.11
N PHE A 14 12.86 8.20 -0.27
CA PHE A 14 12.43 7.81 1.07
C PHE A 14 10.91 7.66 1.10
N ASP A 15 10.44 6.50 1.53
CA ASP A 15 9.02 6.23 1.68
C ASP A 15 8.55 6.50 3.12
N GLU A 16 7.30 6.92 3.27
CA GLU A 16 6.61 7.13 4.55
C GLU A 16 7.44 7.90 5.61
N VAL A 17 8.18 8.96 5.22
CA VAL A 17 9.20 9.61 6.08
C VAL A 17 8.67 10.10 7.42
N ASN A 18 7.42 10.57 7.45
CA ASN A 18 6.80 11.11 8.65
C ASN A 18 6.27 10.05 9.62
N THR A 19 6.49 8.76 9.37
CA THR A 19 6.27 7.69 10.36
C THR A 19 7.36 7.65 11.43
N CYS A 20 8.53 8.24 11.17
CA CYS A 20 9.63 8.30 12.12
C CYS A 20 9.71 9.67 12.82
N ASN A 21 10.18 9.66 14.06
CA ASN A 21 10.40 10.88 14.84
C ASN A 21 11.76 11.51 14.52
N SER A 22 12.00 11.83 13.25
CA SER A 22 13.28 12.38 12.77
C SER A 22 13.10 13.48 11.74
N MET A 23 12.02 14.25 11.84
CA MET A 23 11.67 15.32 10.89
C MET A 23 12.72 16.42 10.78
N GLY A 24 13.49 16.68 11.84
CA GLY A 24 14.63 17.60 11.78
C GLY A 24 15.70 17.14 10.78
N LEU A 25 16.03 15.84 10.77
CA LEU A 25 17.00 15.26 9.82
C LEU A 25 16.46 15.30 8.39
N PHE A 26 15.18 14.98 8.20
CA PHE A 26 14.56 15.06 6.88
C PHE A 26 14.50 16.49 6.34
N LYS A 27 14.22 17.48 7.18
CA LYS A 27 14.30 18.89 6.81
C LYS A 27 15.71 19.26 6.38
N GLU A 28 16.73 18.84 7.13
CA GLU A 28 18.13 19.10 6.80
C GLU A 28 18.50 18.53 5.42
N ILE A 29 18.10 17.28 5.16
CA ILE A 29 18.37 16.58 3.90
C ILE A 29 17.64 17.21 2.72
N VAL A 30 16.34 17.50 2.88
CA VAL A 30 15.45 17.92 1.78
C VAL A 30 15.56 19.42 1.51
N CYS A 31 15.49 20.25 2.55
CA CYS A 31 15.49 21.71 2.42
C CYS A 31 16.92 22.27 2.37
N ASP A 32 17.77 21.90 3.34
CA ASP A 32 19.10 22.50 3.49
C ASP A 32 20.16 21.80 2.63
N ARG A 33 19.82 20.61 2.10
CA ARG A 33 20.74 19.73 1.38
C ARG A 33 22.00 19.42 2.18
N GLN A 34 21.83 19.08 3.46
CA GLN A 34 22.91 18.71 4.36
C GLN A 34 22.60 17.42 5.12
N VAL A 35 23.66 16.77 5.62
CA VAL A 35 23.60 15.70 6.61
C VAL A 35 24.68 15.96 7.65
N GLU A 36 24.28 16.12 8.92
CA GLU A 36 25.19 16.48 10.02
C GLU A 36 26.01 17.76 9.71
N GLY A 37 25.37 18.74 9.08
CA GLY A 37 25.97 20.01 8.67
C GLY A 37 26.88 19.93 7.43
N LYS A 38 27.03 18.75 6.82
CA LYS A 38 27.86 18.57 5.61
C LYS A 38 26.99 18.63 4.36
N PRO A 39 27.34 19.43 3.33
CA PRO A 39 26.54 19.58 2.13
C PRO A 39 26.49 18.27 1.32
N LEU A 40 25.29 17.93 0.86
CA LEU A 40 25.06 16.82 -0.06
C LEU A 40 25.71 17.12 -1.41
N PRO A 41 26.33 16.12 -2.07
CA PRO A 41 26.82 16.25 -3.44
C PRO A 41 25.74 16.74 -4.42
N PRO A 42 26.09 17.58 -5.41
CA PRO A 42 25.13 18.18 -6.34
C PRO A 42 24.38 17.18 -7.25
N ASN A 43 24.96 15.99 -7.45
CA ASN A 43 24.34 14.91 -8.22
C ASN A 43 23.34 14.07 -7.42
N ILE A 44 23.17 14.31 -6.12
CA ILE A 44 22.14 13.63 -5.32
C ILE A 44 20.83 14.43 -5.39
N LYS A 45 19.75 13.75 -5.73
CA LYS A 45 18.38 14.27 -5.69
C LYS A 45 17.58 13.44 -4.69
N ILE A 46 16.92 14.14 -3.77
CA ILE A 46 16.09 13.51 -2.75
C ILE A 46 14.63 13.62 -3.17
N ILE A 47 13.91 12.51 -3.10
CA ILE A 47 12.46 12.45 -3.21
C ILE A 47 11.97 11.77 -1.94
N ALA A 48 10.94 12.33 -1.32
CA ALA A 48 10.34 11.75 -0.13
C ALA A 48 8.82 11.65 -0.31
N ALA A 49 8.24 10.54 0.15
CA ALA A 49 6.82 10.38 0.33
C ALA A 49 6.48 10.46 1.82
N CYS A 50 5.35 11.10 2.14
CA CYS A 50 4.83 11.26 3.48
C CYS A 50 3.34 10.97 3.50
N ASN A 51 2.83 10.39 4.59
CA ASN A 51 1.40 10.15 4.73
C ASN A 51 0.67 11.42 5.18
N PRO A 52 -0.59 11.64 4.77
CA PRO A 52 -1.39 12.75 5.24
C PRO A 52 -1.58 12.77 6.76
N TYR A 53 -1.48 13.95 7.37
CA TYR A 53 -1.80 14.13 8.80
C TYR A 53 -3.31 14.33 8.96
N ARG A 54 -4.06 13.26 9.23
CA ARG A 54 -5.53 13.28 9.35
C ARG A 54 -6.03 12.57 10.61
N LEU A 55 -7.01 13.17 11.28
CA LEU A 55 -7.72 12.56 12.40
C LEU A 55 -8.74 11.53 11.91
N ARG A 56 -8.95 10.47 12.70
CA ARG A 56 -10.03 9.49 12.48
C ARG A 56 -11.38 10.16 12.68
N THR A 57 -12.35 9.81 11.84
CA THR A 57 -13.73 10.25 12.03
C THR A 57 -14.42 9.39 13.09
N THR A 58 -15.40 9.96 13.80
CA THR A 58 -16.17 9.23 14.83
C THR A 58 -16.85 7.97 14.30
N LYS A 59 -17.23 7.92 13.02
CA LYS A 59 -17.78 6.72 12.38
C LYS A 59 -16.79 5.54 12.33
N SER A 60 -15.50 5.81 12.12
CA SER A 60 -14.45 4.79 12.16
C SER A 60 -14.22 4.24 13.58
N LEU A 61 -14.53 5.03 14.63
CA LEU A 61 -14.39 4.61 16.03
C LEU A 61 -15.48 3.62 16.48
N TYR A 62 -16.68 3.69 15.90
CA TYR A 62 -17.78 2.76 16.20
C TYR A 62 -17.59 1.35 15.59
N GLY A 63 -16.56 1.14 14.77
CA GLY A 63 -16.17 -0.16 14.22
C GLY A 63 -15.47 -1.12 15.19
N GLY A 64 -15.50 -0.84 16.51
CA GLY A 64 -15.03 -1.75 17.56
C GLY A 64 -13.60 -1.50 18.07
N GLU A 65 -12.87 -0.51 17.55
CA GLU A 65 -11.47 -0.25 17.97
C GLU A 65 -11.35 0.38 19.36
N GLU A 66 -12.35 1.13 19.85
CA GLU A 66 -12.34 1.60 21.25
C GLU A 66 -12.52 0.44 22.25
N MET A 67 -13.00 -0.73 21.80
CA MET A 67 -13.35 -1.88 22.64
C MET A 67 -12.44 -3.11 22.44
N ALA A 68 -11.52 -3.10 21.47
CA ALA A 68 -10.67 -4.24 21.14
C ALA A 68 -9.20 -3.96 21.49
N GLY A 69 -8.77 -4.46 22.65
CA GLY A 69 -7.39 -4.39 23.15
C GLY A 69 -7.31 -3.86 24.57
N LEU A 70 -6.22 -4.16 25.29
CA LEU A 70 -5.92 -3.56 26.59
C LEU A 70 -5.76 -2.05 26.39
N VAL A 71 -6.86 -1.31 26.47
CA VAL A 71 -6.83 0.14 26.55
C VAL A 71 -5.94 0.45 27.75
N PHE A 72 -4.82 1.14 27.52
CA PHE A 72 -4.03 1.78 28.57
C PHE A 72 -4.84 2.95 29.17
N GLU A 73 -6.04 2.66 29.67
CA GLU A 73 -6.80 3.52 30.56
C GLU A 73 -6.62 2.96 31.96
N HIS A 74 -5.50 3.35 32.56
CA HIS A 74 -5.44 3.28 34.01
C HIS A 74 -6.42 4.34 34.53
N HIS A 75 -7.66 3.93 34.83
CA HIS A 75 -8.60 4.75 35.59
C HIS A 75 -7.95 5.07 36.94
N VAL A 76 -7.31 6.23 37.06
CA VAL A 76 -6.84 6.73 38.36
C VAL A 76 -8.05 7.37 39.04
N ALA A 77 -8.86 6.52 39.67
CA ALA A 77 -9.64 6.92 40.82
C ALA A 77 -8.67 7.00 42.02
N GLY A 78 -8.25 8.22 42.37
CA GLY A 78 -7.58 8.48 43.65
C GLY A 78 -6.05 8.48 43.61
N GLN A 79 -5.51 9.68 43.79
CA GLN A 79 -4.31 10.05 44.56
C GLN A 79 -2.98 9.28 44.40
N SER A 80 -1.94 10.11 44.21
CA SER A 80 -0.57 9.98 44.71
C SER A 80 0.36 8.96 44.03
N GLU A 81 1.36 9.52 43.36
CA GLU A 81 2.72 9.02 43.22
C GLU A 81 2.88 7.55 42.82
N ASN A 82 2.82 7.25 41.51
CA ASN A 82 3.57 6.15 40.89
C ASN A 82 3.78 6.40 39.39
N VAL A 83 4.96 6.01 38.91
CA VAL A 83 5.57 6.34 37.61
C VAL A 83 4.92 5.55 36.46
N GLY A 84 3.78 6.03 35.97
CA GLY A 84 3.18 5.64 34.69
C GLY A 84 2.51 6.88 34.12
N SER A 85 3.15 7.52 33.15
CA SER A 85 3.04 8.97 32.90
C SER A 85 1.65 9.53 32.54
N GLY A 86 0.59 8.72 32.42
CA GLY A 86 -0.74 9.21 32.03
C GLY A 86 -0.76 9.95 30.69
N ILE A 87 0.32 9.85 29.90
CA ILE A 87 0.47 10.53 28.62
C ILE A 87 -0.36 9.75 27.61
N LYS A 88 -1.51 10.31 27.27
CA LYS A 88 -2.35 9.89 26.15
C LYS A 88 -1.50 9.91 24.87
N ASP A 89 -1.31 8.76 24.22
CA ASP A 89 -0.58 8.65 22.95
C ASP A 89 -1.15 9.68 21.95
N PRO A 90 -0.37 10.71 21.57
CA PRO A 90 -0.87 11.81 20.76
C PRO A 90 -1.22 11.37 19.33
N LEU A 91 -0.66 10.24 18.86
CA LEU A 91 -0.86 9.76 17.49
C LEU A 91 -2.05 8.80 17.36
N ARG A 92 -2.64 8.35 18.49
CA ARG A 92 -3.66 7.30 18.49
C ARG A 92 -4.94 7.66 17.74
N ASN A 93 -5.25 8.96 17.69
CA ASN A 93 -6.45 9.46 17.03
C ASN A 93 -6.24 9.73 15.54
N LEU A 94 -5.03 9.51 15.00
CA LEU A 94 -4.73 9.72 13.60
C LEU A 94 -5.06 8.46 12.77
N VAL A 95 -5.47 8.67 11.52
CA VAL A 95 -5.65 7.59 10.54
C VAL A 95 -4.32 6.88 10.32
N TYR A 96 -3.27 7.67 10.07
CA TYR A 96 -1.89 7.23 9.97
C TYR A 96 -1.11 7.66 11.21
N ARG A 97 -0.29 6.78 11.78
CA ARG A 97 0.60 7.13 12.90
C ARG A 97 1.79 7.93 12.37
N VAL A 98 1.62 9.23 12.20
CA VAL A 98 2.63 10.12 11.62
C VAL A 98 2.85 11.39 12.41
N HIS A 99 4.08 11.90 12.33
CA HIS A 99 4.50 13.18 12.85
C HIS A 99 4.13 14.30 11.85
N PRO A 100 3.79 15.51 12.32
CA PRO A 100 3.56 16.65 11.45
C PRO A 100 4.86 17.05 10.75
N LEU A 101 4.74 17.52 9.50
CA LEU A 101 5.88 18.04 8.76
C LEU A 101 6.27 19.43 9.27
N PRO A 102 7.57 19.78 9.30
CA PRO A 102 8.03 21.13 9.57
C PRO A 102 7.46 22.14 8.57
N GLU A 103 7.17 23.37 9.02
CA GLU A 103 6.61 24.41 8.15
C GLU A 103 7.49 24.71 6.93
N SER A 104 8.81 24.67 7.09
CA SER A 104 9.76 24.87 5.99
C SER A 104 9.68 23.82 4.88
N MET A 105 9.03 22.67 5.14
CA MET A 105 8.83 21.64 4.12
C MET A 105 7.54 21.85 3.31
N ILE A 106 6.62 22.72 3.74
CA ILE A 106 5.29 22.88 3.13
C ILE A 106 5.41 23.27 1.65
N ASP A 107 6.30 24.19 1.31
CA ASP A 107 6.52 24.65 -0.08
C ASP A 107 7.09 23.56 -1.00
N HIS A 108 7.55 22.44 -0.43
CA HIS A 108 8.08 21.29 -1.16
C HIS A 108 7.09 20.12 -1.27
N ILE A 109 5.88 20.25 -0.71
CA ILE A 109 4.87 19.20 -0.73
C ILE A 109 4.05 19.28 -2.02
N PHE A 110 3.84 18.13 -2.63
CA PHE A 110 2.89 17.96 -3.71
C PHE A 110 1.86 16.89 -3.33
N ASP A 111 0.58 17.17 -3.53
CA ASP A 111 -0.50 16.21 -3.30
C ASP A 111 -0.76 15.40 -4.58
N PHE A 112 -0.40 14.11 -4.55
CA PHE A 112 -0.66 13.17 -5.65
C PHE A 112 -2.12 12.69 -5.70
N GLY A 113 -2.94 13.04 -4.70
CA GLY A 113 -4.32 12.65 -4.60
C GLY A 113 -4.48 11.15 -4.32
N SER A 114 -5.56 10.58 -4.85
CA SER A 114 -5.89 9.16 -4.71
C SER A 114 -6.22 8.55 -6.06
N LEU A 115 -6.00 7.24 -6.20
CA LEU A 115 -6.37 6.52 -7.41
C LEU A 115 -7.89 6.58 -7.61
N SER A 116 -8.33 6.75 -8.86
CA SER A 116 -9.73 6.54 -9.21
C SER A 116 -10.09 5.05 -9.10
N SER A 117 -11.36 4.72 -8.90
CA SER A 117 -11.81 3.32 -8.80
C SER A 117 -11.52 2.54 -10.10
N GLU A 118 -11.61 3.20 -11.25
CA GLU A 118 -11.31 2.61 -12.56
C GLU A 118 -9.82 2.28 -12.67
N THR A 119 -8.96 3.21 -12.25
CA THR A 119 -7.50 3.01 -12.27
C THR A 119 -7.08 1.93 -11.28
N GLU A 120 -7.69 1.91 -10.09
CA GLU A 120 -7.46 0.88 -9.08
C GLU A 120 -7.86 -0.50 -9.58
N ARG A 121 -9.03 -0.63 -10.23
CA ARG A 121 -9.45 -1.88 -10.89
C ARG A 121 -8.42 -2.36 -11.90
N LEU A 122 -7.86 -1.46 -12.72
CA LEU A 122 -6.81 -1.81 -13.67
C LEU A 122 -5.54 -2.34 -12.99
N TYR A 123 -5.13 -1.73 -11.88
CA TYR A 123 -3.99 -2.23 -11.08
C TYR A 123 -4.26 -3.61 -10.50
N ILE A 124 -5.45 -3.83 -9.93
CA ILE A 124 -5.86 -5.12 -9.36
C ILE A 124 -5.84 -6.21 -10.44
N MET A 125 -6.45 -5.93 -11.60
CA MET A 125 -6.46 -6.85 -12.73
C MET A 125 -5.03 -7.18 -13.21
N ALA A 126 -4.15 -6.18 -13.34
CA ALA A 126 -2.77 -6.39 -13.73
C ALA A 126 -1.98 -7.22 -12.71
N MET A 127 -2.22 -6.99 -11.41
CA MET A 127 -1.65 -7.80 -10.33
C MET A 127 -2.11 -9.25 -10.40
N LEU A 128 -3.42 -9.48 -10.61
CA LEU A 128 -3.99 -10.83 -10.76
C LEU A 128 -3.42 -11.54 -11.98
N LYS A 129 -3.39 -10.90 -13.16
CA LYS A 129 -2.78 -11.47 -14.37
C LYS A 129 -1.32 -11.85 -14.15
N LYS A 130 -0.53 -10.95 -13.57
CA LYS A 130 0.90 -11.21 -13.31
C LYS A 130 1.11 -12.34 -12.30
N GLN A 131 0.27 -12.44 -11.28
CA GLN A 131 0.46 -13.42 -10.22
C GLN A 131 -0.13 -14.79 -10.56
N LEU A 132 -1.30 -14.82 -11.19
CA LEU A 132 -2.01 -16.05 -11.54
C LEU A 132 -1.64 -16.55 -12.95
N GLY A 133 -1.11 -15.72 -13.84
CA GLY A 133 -0.69 -16.14 -15.19
C GLY A 133 0.36 -17.25 -15.16
N ASN A 134 1.24 -17.23 -14.16
CA ASN A 134 2.23 -18.29 -13.95
C ASN A 134 1.62 -19.65 -13.54
N TYR A 135 0.32 -19.76 -13.27
CA TYR A 135 -0.34 -21.05 -13.03
C TYR A 135 -0.70 -21.80 -14.32
N ASN A 136 -0.67 -21.13 -15.48
CA ASN A 136 -1.13 -21.70 -16.75
C ASN A 136 0.00 -21.99 -17.75
N GLU A 137 1.25 -21.59 -17.47
CA GLU A 137 2.38 -21.91 -18.36
C GLU A 137 2.73 -23.40 -18.40
N GLU A 138 2.11 -24.24 -17.56
CA GLU A 138 2.27 -25.70 -17.58
C GLU A 138 1.25 -26.43 -18.49
N GLU A 139 0.23 -25.76 -19.06
CA GLU A 139 -0.80 -26.40 -19.90
C GLU A 139 -0.85 -25.92 -21.36
N GLU A 140 -0.02 -24.95 -21.78
CA GLU A 140 0.06 -24.49 -23.18
C GLU A 140 1.24 -25.12 -23.95
N GLU A 141 1.33 -26.45 -23.98
CA GLU A 141 1.98 -27.15 -25.09
C GLU A 141 0.91 -27.72 -26.04
N GLU A 142 1.01 -27.33 -27.31
CA GLU A 142 0.35 -27.91 -28.49
C GLU A 142 -1.13 -27.56 -28.76
N THR A 143 -1.39 -26.37 -29.32
CA THR A 143 -2.21 -26.30 -30.56
C THR A 143 -1.82 -25.10 -31.43
N ASN A 144 -0.75 -25.24 -32.22
CA ASN A 144 -0.51 -24.37 -33.38
C ASN A 144 -0.55 -25.21 -34.66
N ASN A 145 -1.67 -25.15 -35.39
CA ASN A 145 -1.67 -25.03 -36.86
C ASN A 145 -3.08 -24.98 -37.44
N THR A 146 -3.62 -23.78 -37.70
CA THR A 146 -4.25 -23.50 -39.00
C THR A 146 -4.24 -21.99 -39.28
N PRO A 147 -3.66 -21.53 -40.40
CA PRO A 147 -3.73 -20.12 -40.80
C PRO A 147 -4.98 -19.84 -41.63
N GLY A 148 -5.77 -18.85 -41.19
CA GLY A 148 -6.70 -18.12 -42.05
C GLY A 148 -8.16 -18.15 -41.60
N VAL A 149 -8.63 -17.03 -41.05
CA VAL A 149 -9.71 -16.17 -41.58
C VAL A 149 -9.90 -15.02 -40.57
N PHE A 150 -9.64 -13.79 -41.01
CA PHE A 150 -9.97 -12.57 -40.26
C PHE A 150 -11.48 -12.44 -40.14
N ALA A 151 -12.02 -12.76 -38.96
CA ALA A 151 -13.40 -12.49 -38.61
C ALA A 151 -13.44 -11.54 -37.41
N TYR A 152 -14.16 -10.42 -37.54
CA TYR A 152 -14.50 -9.48 -36.46
C TYR A 152 -15.46 -10.13 -35.45
N THR A 153 -15.06 -11.27 -34.90
CA THR A 153 -15.78 -11.98 -33.84
C THR A 153 -15.42 -11.32 -32.52
N TYR A 154 -16.44 -11.01 -31.71
CA TYR A 154 -16.24 -10.74 -30.29
C TYR A 154 -15.50 -11.93 -29.72
N GLN A 155 -14.18 -11.78 -29.54
CA GLN A 155 -13.32 -12.85 -29.08
C GLN A 155 -13.81 -13.23 -27.69
N ARG A 156 -14.36 -14.45 -27.55
CA ARG A 156 -14.77 -14.95 -26.25
C ARG A 156 -13.56 -14.98 -25.35
N MET A 157 -13.72 -14.50 -24.13
CA MET A 157 -12.68 -14.55 -23.11
C MET A 157 -12.30 -16.01 -22.86
N THR A 158 -11.01 -16.26 -22.67
CA THR A 158 -10.53 -17.56 -22.18
C THR A 158 -11.03 -17.79 -20.75
N PRO A 159 -11.13 -19.04 -20.27
CA PRO A 159 -11.49 -19.32 -18.88
C PRO A 159 -10.61 -18.60 -17.86
N PHE A 160 -9.33 -18.41 -18.19
CA PHE A 160 -8.40 -17.64 -17.36
C PHE A 160 -8.72 -16.15 -17.32
N GLU A 161 -9.04 -15.56 -18.48
CA GLU A 161 -9.47 -14.15 -18.54
C GLU A 161 -10.77 -13.93 -17.78
N GLU A 162 -11.73 -14.85 -17.89
CA GLU A 162 -12.98 -14.81 -17.11
C GLU A 162 -12.71 -14.91 -15.60
N LEU A 163 -11.84 -15.84 -15.18
CA LEU A 163 -11.42 -15.97 -13.79
C LEU A 163 -10.81 -14.66 -13.27
N VAL A 164 -9.86 -14.08 -14.01
CA VAL A 164 -9.21 -12.83 -13.64
C VAL A 164 -10.20 -11.70 -13.52
N ASP A 165 -11.17 -11.59 -14.44
CA ASP A 165 -12.15 -10.50 -14.44
C ASP A 165 -13.11 -10.62 -13.25
N VAL A 166 -13.67 -11.81 -13.01
CA VAL A 166 -14.52 -12.06 -11.83
C VAL A 166 -13.75 -11.84 -10.53
N PHE A 167 -12.52 -12.34 -10.44
CA PHE A 167 -11.71 -12.16 -9.23
C PHE A 167 -11.35 -10.67 -9.01
N THR A 168 -11.10 -9.93 -10.09
CA THR A 168 -10.91 -8.47 -10.01
C THR A 168 -12.13 -7.80 -9.40
N ASP A 169 -13.33 -8.10 -9.90
CA ASP A 169 -14.56 -7.48 -9.41
C ASP A 169 -14.86 -7.84 -7.96
N LEU A 170 -14.62 -9.09 -7.56
CA LEU A 170 -14.75 -9.53 -6.16
C LEU A 170 -13.80 -8.79 -5.22
N VAL A 171 -12.53 -8.61 -5.63
CA VAL A 171 -11.54 -7.87 -4.83
C VAL A 171 -11.91 -6.39 -4.72
N CYS A 172 -12.33 -5.76 -5.82
CA CYS A 172 -12.80 -4.37 -5.81
C CYS A 172 -13.98 -4.20 -4.85
N ALA A 173 -15.01 -5.05 -4.96
CA ALA A 173 -16.17 -5.02 -4.09
C ALA A 173 -15.80 -5.24 -2.60
N ALA A 174 -14.86 -6.14 -2.32
CA ALA A 174 -14.37 -6.37 -0.96
C ALA A 174 -13.65 -5.13 -0.40
N GLN A 175 -12.81 -4.45 -1.19
CA GLN A 175 -12.15 -3.22 -0.75
C GLN A 175 -13.15 -2.10 -0.47
N GLU A 176 -14.16 -1.92 -1.34
CA GLU A 176 -15.23 -0.93 -1.13
C GLU A 176 -16.02 -1.22 0.14
N CYS A 177 -16.38 -2.49 0.38
CA CYS A 177 -17.06 -2.91 1.60
C CYS A 177 -16.28 -2.54 2.87
N ILE A 178 -14.97 -2.82 2.91
CA ILE A 178 -14.12 -2.43 4.04
C ILE A 178 -14.08 -0.91 4.18
N ARG A 179 -13.89 -0.17 3.09
CA ARG A 179 -13.85 1.30 3.13
C ARG A 179 -15.14 1.88 3.69
N ASP A 180 -16.30 1.37 3.27
CA ASP A 180 -17.60 1.81 3.77
C ASP A 180 -17.76 1.57 5.28
N LEU A 181 -17.31 0.41 5.77
CA LEU A 181 -17.31 0.10 7.21
C LEU A 181 -16.45 1.08 8.02
N TYR A 182 -15.33 1.54 7.44
CA TYR A 182 -14.42 2.51 8.06
C TYR A 182 -14.65 3.95 7.57
N GLY A 183 -15.91 4.30 7.25
CA GLY A 183 -16.31 5.69 6.99
C GLY A 183 -15.81 6.27 5.66
N GLY A 184 -15.61 5.42 4.66
CA GLY A 184 -15.10 5.77 3.33
C GLY A 184 -13.58 5.95 3.27
N GLU A 185 -12.84 5.57 4.31
CA GLU A 185 -11.40 5.78 4.39
C GLU A 185 -10.65 4.83 3.45
N ARG A 186 -10.15 5.35 2.32
CA ARG A 186 -9.44 4.58 1.29
C ARG A 186 -8.23 3.82 1.83
N SER A 187 -7.56 4.33 2.87
CA SER A 187 -6.40 3.66 3.48
C SER A 187 -6.72 2.38 4.24
N SER A 188 -7.99 2.12 4.54
CA SER A 188 -8.44 0.90 5.23
C SER A 188 -8.23 -0.37 4.40
N ALA A 189 -8.10 -0.25 3.08
CA ALA A 189 -7.79 -1.36 2.18
C ALA A 189 -6.96 -0.86 0.98
N SER A 190 -5.82 -1.50 0.73
CA SER A 190 -4.83 -1.07 -0.25
C SER A 190 -4.45 -2.20 -1.23
N LEU A 191 -3.70 -1.86 -2.28
CA LEU A 191 -3.12 -2.87 -3.19
C LEU A 191 -2.15 -3.82 -2.48
N ARG A 192 -1.58 -3.46 -1.32
CA ARG A 192 -0.79 -4.40 -0.50
C ARG A 192 -1.67 -5.55 0.02
N ASP A 193 -2.94 -5.28 0.31
CA ASP A 193 -3.90 -6.29 0.78
C ASP A 193 -4.37 -7.19 -0.35
N VAL A 194 -4.52 -6.64 -1.55
CA VAL A 194 -4.77 -7.42 -2.78
C VAL A 194 -3.64 -8.42 -3.00
N ARG A 195 -2.38 -7.98 -2.86
CA ARG A 195 -1.23 -8.88 -2.98
C ARG A 195 -1.33 -10.06 -2.00
N ARG A 196 -1.61 -9.78 -0.73
CA ARG A 196 -1.78 -10.81 0.31
C ARG A 196 -2.95 -11.75 0.02
N CYS A 197 -4.08 -11.20 -0.44
CA CYS A 197 -5.25 -11.98 -0.84
C CYS A 197 -4.89 -12.98 -1.95
N VAL A 198 -4.12 -12.56 -2.96
CA VAL A 198 -3.65 -13.44 -4.03
C VAL A 198 -2.68 -14.51 -3.50
N ASP A 199 -1.77 -14.14 -2.62
CA ASP A 199 -0.85 -15.11 -2.01
C ASP A 199 -1.62 -16.19 -1.20
N ILE A 200 -2.68 -15.81 -0.47
CA ILE A 200 -3.59 -16.74 0.22
C ILE A 200 -4.36 -17.62 -0.77
N PHE A 201 -4.89 -17.04 -1.85
CA PHE A 201 -5.61 -17.78 -2.88
C PHE A 201 -4.74 -18.87 -3.52
N LYS A 202 -3.49 -18.53 -3.87
CA LYS A 202 -2.50 -19.50 -4.39
C LYS A 202 -2.25 -20.63 -3.40
N TRP A 203 -2.03 -20.27 -2.13
CA TRP A 203 -1.82 -21.26 -1.07
C TRP A 203 -2.98 -22.26 -1.00
N PHE A 204 -4.22 -21.78 -1.07
CA PHE A 204 -5.39 -22.65 -1.14
C PHE A 204 -5.41 -23.52 -2.39
N GLY A 205 -5.08 -22.98 -3.57
CA GLY A 205 -4.98 -23.74 -4.81
C GLY A 205 -4.00 -24.92 -4.73
N GLU A 206 -2.82 -24.69 -4.13
CA GLU A 206 -1.78 -25.70 -3.93
C GLU A 206 -2.16 -26.80 -2.92
N HIS A 207 -2.88 -26.44 -1.86
CA HIS A 207 -3.14 -27.34 -0.72
C HIS A 207 -4.50 -28.04 -0.79
N PHE A 208 -5.49 -27.46 -1.46
CA PHE A 208 -6.77 -28.14 -1.68
C PHE A 208 -6.68 -29.23 -2.76
N HIS A 209 -5.82 -29.08 -3.78
CA HIS A 209 -5.58 -30.14 -4.77
C HIS A 209 -4.95 -31.39 -4.14
N LYS A 210 -3.96 -31.23 -3.27
CA LYS A 210 -3.25 -32.34 -2.60
C LYS A 210 -4.14 -33.16 -1.66
N ASN A 211 -5.22 -32.58 -1.13
CA ASN A 211 -6.13 -33.28 -0.24
C ASN A 211 -7.20 -34.09 -1.00
N LYS A 212 -7.36 -33.94 -2.31
CA LYS A 212 -8.33 -34.71 -3.09
C LYS A 212 -7.85 -36.16 -3.31
N GLU A 213 -6.53 -36.37 -3.42
CA GLU A 213 -5.91 -37.70 -3.55
C GLU A 213 -5.91 -38.52 -2.25
N ILE A 214 -6.28 -37.92 -1.10
CA ILE A 214 -6.34 -38.64 0.20
C ILE A 214 -7.74 -39.27 0.42
N TYR A 215 -8.75 -38.85 -0.36
CA TYR A 215 -10.13 -39.32 -0.23
C TYR A 215 -10.63 -40.13 -1.45
N GLU A 216 -9.75 -40.47 -2.40
CA GLU A 216 -9.97 -41.49 -3.44
C GLU A 216 -9.15 -42.75 -3.11
#